data_AF-A0A6I2FBR5-F1
#
_entry.id   AF-A0A6I2FBR5-F1
#
_cell.length_a   1.000
_cell.length_b   1.000
_cell.length_c   1.000
_cell.angle_alpha   90.00
_cell.angle_beta   90.00
_cell.angle_gamma   90.00
#
_symmetry.space_group_name_H-M   'P 1'
#
loop_
_entity.id
_entity.type
_entity.pdbx_description
1 polymer ?
#
loop_
_entity_poly.entity_id
_entity_poly.type
_entity_poly.pdbx_seq_one_letter_code
_entity_poly.pdbx_strand_id
1 'polypeptide(L)' 'MTVANTKALELLGKDVSFEIDELVPEIYKDVFPAKKMIYGKVEAVLIHISGSHQILVSDYFYSLDEIEMK' A
#
# COMPACT_ATOMS: atom_id res chain seq x y z
N MET A 1 12.54 0.85 -16.73
CA MET A 1 12.24 0.15 -15.46
C MET A 1 12.80 0.86 -14.22
N THR A 2 13.81 1.73 -14.33
CA THR A 2 14.42 2.40 -13.16
C THR A 2 13.46 3.34 -12.41
N VAL A 3 12.59 4.07 -13.10
CA VAL A 3 11.78 5.16 -12.51
C VAL A 3 10.76 4.67 -11.47
N ALA A 4 10.10 3.53 -11.71
CA ALA A 4 9.14 2.94 -10.75
C ALA A 4 9.84 2.45 -9.48
N ASN A 5 10.99 1.79 -9.64
CA ASN A 5 11.84 1.37 -8.53
C ASN A 5 12.34 2.56 -7.71
N THR A 6 12.74 3.67 -8.36
CA THR A 6 13.20 4.89 -7.67
C THR A 6 12.10 5.47 -6.79
N LYS A 7 10.87 5.60 -7.30
CA LYS A 7 9.73 6.10 -6.51
C LYS A 7 9.40 5.23 -5.30
N ALA A 8 9.47 3.91 -5.43
CA ALA A 8 9.22 3.00 -4.31
C ALA A 8 10.30 3.17 -3.23
N LEU A 9 11.58 3.24 -3.61
CA LEU A 9 12.68 3.45 -2.67
C LEU A 9 12.65 4.83 -1.99
N GLU A 10 12.12 5.86 -2.66
CA GLU A 10 11.92 7.19 -2.08
C GLU A 10 10.92 7.20 -0.90
N LEU A 11 10.10 6.16 -0.75
CA LEU A 11 9.17 6.02 0.36
C LEU A 11 9.83 5.47 1.62
N LEU A 12 10.97 4.79 1.51
CA LEU A 12 11.62 4.14 2.65
C LEU A 12 11.93 5.15 3.77
N GLY A 13 11.43 4.85 4.98
CA GLY A 13 11.61 5.66 6.17
C GLY A 13 10.70 6.90 6.25
N LYS A 14 9.81 7.13 5.28
CA LYS A 14 8.81 8.21 5.34
C LYS A 14 7.54 7.77 6.06
N ASP A 15 6.90 8.72 6.72
CA ASP A 15 5.52 8.57 7.17
C ASP A 15 4.58 8.73 5.98
N VAL A 16 3.66 7.80 5.82
CA VAL A 16 2.70 7.74 4.71
C VAL A 16 1.28 7.61 5.22
N SER A 17 0.33 8.07 4.40
CA SER A 17 -1.10 7.85 4.61
C SER A 17 -1.76 7.51 3.29
N PHE A 18 -2.50 6.40 3.24
CA PHE A 18 -3.14 5.92 2.02
C PHE A 18 -4.40 5.10 2.33
N GLU A 19 -5.27 4.99 1.33
CA GLU A 19 -6.48 4.16 1.40
C GLU A 19 -6.25 2.83 0.66
N ILE A 20 -6.83 1.76 1.21
CA ILE A 20 -6.92 0.44 0.57
C ILE A 20 -8.37 0.01 0.49
N ASP A 21 -8.73 -0.75 -0.54
CA ASP A 21 -10.01 -1.44 -0.57
C ASP A 21 -9.96 -2.66 0.36
N GLU A 22 -10.87 -2.73 1.34
CA GLU A 22 -11.02 -3.95 2.14
C GLU A 22 -11.73 -5.02 1.29
N LEU A 23 -11.17 -6.23 1.32
CA LEU A 23 -11.80 -7.42 0.76
C LEU A 23 -13.00 -7.82 1.65
N VAL A 24 -14.09 -7.08 1.48
CA VAL A 24 -15.37 -7.31 2.16
C VAL A 24 -16.21 -8.27 1.28
N PRO A 25 -16.65 -9.42 1.82
CA PRO A 25 -17.60 -10.28 1.13
C PRO A 25 -18.84 -9.48 0.72
N GLU A 26 -19.42 -9.78 -0.44
CA GLU A 26 -20.52 -8.99 -1.02
C GLU A 26 -21.72 -8.81 -0.07
N ILE A 27 -22.02 -9.83 0.74
CA ILE A 27 -23.07 -9.81 1.76
C ILE A 27 -22.84 -8.80 2.90
N TYR A 28 -21.62 -8.28 3.05
CA TYR A 28 -21.22 -7.35 4.11
C TYR A 28 -20.82 -5.96 3.57
N LYS A 29 -20.84 -5.75 2.25
CA LYS A 29 -20.42 -4.48 1.62
C LYS A 29 -21.21 -3.26 2.07
N ASP A 30 -22.49 -3.44 2.44
CA ASP A 30 -23.35 -2.34 2.89
C ASP A 30 -23.10 -1.94 4.35
N VAL A 31 -22.34 -2.76 5.10
CA VAL A 31 -22.20 -2.65 6.56
C VAL A 31 -20.75 -2.37 6.97
N PHE A 32 -19.79 -2.80 6.17
CA PHE A 32 -18.36 -2.53 6.38
C PHE A 32 -17.86 -1.48 5.38
N PRO A 33 -17.02 -0.53 5.83
CA PRO A 33 -16.45 0.45 4.93
C PRO A 33 -15.63 -0.25 3.86
N ALA A 34 -15.95 0.02 2.58
CA ALA A 34 -15.23 -0.57 1.45
C ALA A 34 -13.75 -0.14 1.41
N LYS A 35 -13.42 0.99 2.02
CA LYS A 35 -12.06 1.53 2.10
C LYS A 35 -11.58 1.65 3.55
N LYS A 36 -10.33 1.29 3.77
CA LYS A 36 -9.62 1.48 5.04
C LYS A 36 -8.45 2.41 4.87
N MET A 37 -8.36 3.38 5.77
CA MET A 37 -7.25 4.32 5.83
C MET A 37 -6.10 3.74 6.67
N ILE A 38 -4.89 3.75 6.12
CA ILE A 38 -3.66 3.28 6.75
C ILE A 38 -2.73 4.46 6.98
N TYR A 39 -2.09 4.48 8.14
CA TYR A 39 -1.09 5.46 8.53
C TYR A 39 0.10 4.73 9.15
N GLY A 40 1.30 5.18 8.82
CA GLY A 40 2.50 4.68 9.49
C GLY A 40 3.76 4.99 8.72
N LYS A 41 4.88 4.53 9.28
CA LYS A 41 6.18 4.68 8.66
C LYS A 41 6.45 3.51 7.72
N VAL A 42 7.04 3.80 6.57
CA VAL A 42 7.53 2.75 5.66
C VAL A 42 8.81 2.16 6.23
N GLU A 43 8.74 0.90 6.67
CA GLU A 43 9.84 0.20 7.33
C GLU A 43 10.71 -0.56 6.33
N ALA A 44 10.10 -1.06 5.25
CA ALA A 44 10.79 -1.76 4.18
C ALA A 44 10.09 -1.54 2.83
N VAL A 45 10.84 -1.75 1.75
CA VAL A 45 10.34 -1.70 0.38
C VAL A 45 10.72 -3.00 -0.32
N LEU A 46 9.75 -3.68 -0.90
CA LEU A 46 9.96 -4.89 -1.71
C LEU A 46 9.96 -4.50 -3.19
N ILE A 47 11.12 -4.67 -3.84
CA ILE A 47 11.29 -4.38 -5.25
C ILE A 47 11.11 -5.68 -6.05
N HIS A 48 10.04 -5.73 -6.83
CA HIS A 48 9.76 -6.82 -7.75
C HIS A 48 10.39 -6.55 -9.12
N ILE A 49 11.07 -7.55 -9.69
CA ILE A 49 11.63 -7.47 -11.06
C ILE A 49 10.51 -7.44 -12.11
N SER A 50 9.35 -8.02 -11.78
CA SER A 50 8.10 -7.98 -12.55
C SER A 50 6.92 -8.00 -11.58
N GLY A 51 5.91 -7.16 -11.83
CA GLY A 51 4.78 -6.92 -10.91
C GLY A 51 4.90 -5.60 -10.14
N SER A 52 3.92 -5.31 -9.29
CA SER A 52 3.92 -4.10 -8.46
C SER A 52 4.90 -4.21 -7.30
N HIS A 53 5.52 -3.09 -6.94
CA HIS A 53 6.36 -3.01 -5.76
C HIS A 53 5.49 -2.93 -4.50
N GLN A 54 6.07 -3.30 -3.37
CA GLN A 54 5.34 -3.30 -2.11
C GLN A 54 6.07 -2.48 -1.06
N ILE A 55 5.31 -1.94 -0.11
CA ILE A 55 5.83 -1.25 1.07
C ILE A 55 5.35 -1.96 2.34
N LEU A 56 6.23 -2.07 3.33
CA LEU A 56 5.89 -2.55 4.66
C LEU A 56 5.52 -1.36 5.55
N VAL A 57 4.31 -1.39 6.11
CA VAL A 57 3.84 -0.40 7.09
C VAL A 57 3.20 -1.14 8.26
N SER A 58 3.69 -0.89 9.47
CA SER A 58 3.22 -1.38 10.77
C SER A 58 3.17 -2.89 11.00
N ASP A 59 3.17 -3.73 9.95
CA ASP A 59 3.36 -5.20 9.93
C ASP A 59 2.88 -5.83 8.59
N TYR A 60 2.25 -5.04 7.72
CA TYR A 60 1.65 -5.52 6.47
C TYR A 60 2.35 -4.97 5.24
N PHE A 61 2.50 -5.83 4.23
CA PHE A 61 2.95 -5.42 2.90
C PHE A 61 1.75 -4.96 2.08
N TYR A 62 1.87 -3.76 1.50
CA TYR A 62 0.86 -3.15 0.63
C TYR A 62 1.43 -2.95 -0.76
N SER A 63 0.68 -3.40 -1.78
CA SER A 63 1.02 -3.22 -3.20
C SER A 63 0.84 -1.77 -3.61
N LEU A 64 1.85 -1.16 -4.24
CA LEU A 64 1.78 0.24 -4.64
C LEU A 64 0.68 0.52 -5.69
N ASP A 65 0.25 -0.50 -6.43
CA ASP A 65 -0.83 -0.38 -7.42
C ASP A 65 -2.24 -0.45 -6.78
N GLU A 66 -2.32 -0.90 -5.53
CA GLU A 66 -3.59 -1.09 -4.80
C GLU A 66 -3.82 -0.01 -3.73
N ILE A 67 -2.84 0.88 -3.53
CA ILE A 67 -2.96 1.99 -2.56
C ILE A 67 -3.20 3.31 -3.28
N GLU A 68 -4.08 4.12 -2.70
CA GLU A 68 -4.29 5.50 -3.13
C GLU A 68 -3.61 6.44 -2.12
N MET A 69 -2.42 6.95 -2.46
CA MET A 69 -1.69 7.90 -1.61
C MET A 69 -2.38 9.26 -1.59
N LYS A 70 -2.54 9.82 -0.39
CA LYS A 70 -3.02 11.21 -0.19
C LYS A 70 -1.87 12.19 -0.04
#